data_AF-A0A9E3YRI7-F1
#
_entry.id   AF-A0A9E3YRI7-F1
#
_cell.length_a   1.000
_cell.length_b   1.000
_cell.length_c   1.000
_cell.angle_alpha   90.00
_cell.angle_beta   90.00
_cell.angle_gamma   90.00
#
_symmetry.space_group_name_H-M   'P 1'
#
loop_
_entity.id
_entity.type
_entity.pdbx_description
1 polymer ?
#
loop_
_entity_poly.entity_id
_entity_poly.type
_entity_poly.pdbx_seq_one_letter_code
_entity_poly.pdbx_strand_id
1 'polypeptide(L)'
;MQQHAEIQIPNPIFAVLEPARATQELMTMLPAHRWLCRQPKGDGHPVITLPGYGGGNGSMALMRRYITHWGYEAHPWPLGRNMDPATTRDIDGVLEFMHRVVTTMGEQLHQIHKRTGRRASLVGWSLGGLYARQIAARFPDLVRQVITLGSPFGDPRATILWPVMRRLIDSPEPDERDLRRWNTMARVPIEVPLSIVWSRSDGFVHPSIACPPEGAFMENIHVFSSHMGFGANPLAYYVLADRLRQPENGWRPFERSGWRRVLFANRSAHR
;
A
#
# COMPACT_ATOMS: atom_id res chain seq x y z
N MET A 1 3.51 -32.26 5.61
CA MET A 1 3.92 -31.44 6.77
C MET A 1 4.52 -30.14 6.26
N GLN A 2 3.72 -29.07 6.16
CA GLN A 2 4.29 -27.73 5.92
C GLN A 2 4.89 -27.26 7.23
N GLN A 3 6.21 -27.05 7.25
CA GLN A 3 6.87 -26.36 8.36
C GLN A 3 6.19 -25.01 8.55
N HIS A 4 5.64 -24.77 9.73
CA HIS A 4 5.18 -23.44 10.12
C HIS A 4 6.41 -22.53 10.10
N ALA A 5 6.55 -21.70 9.08
CA ALA A 5 7.58 -20.67 9.05
C ALA A 5 7.36 -19.78 10.29
N GLU A 6 8.39 -19.63 11.11
CA GLU A 6 8.32 -18.85 12.35
C GLU A 6 7.91 -17.41 12.03
N ILE A 7 6.91 -16.91 12.76
CA ILE A 7 6.33 -15.59 12.53
C ILE A 7 7.33 -14.54 13.01
N GLN A 8 7.91 -13.80 12.07
CA GLN A 8 8.84 -12.73 12.39
C GLN A 8 8.08 -11.42 12.62
N ILE A 9 8.24 -10.86 13.82
CA ILE A 9 7.62 -9.60 14.23
C ILE A 9 8.63 -8.47 14.03
N PRO A 10 8.20 -7.24 13.66
CA PRO A 10 9.08 -6.07 13.58
C PRO A 10 9.88 -5.84 14.87
N ASN A 11 11.06 -5.23 14.72
CA ASN A 11 11.85 -4.82 15.88
C ASN A 11 11.05 -3.82 16.73
N PRO A 12 10.80 -4.10 18.02
CA PRO A 12 9.94 -3.27 18.88
C PRO A 12 10.46 -1.84 19.03
N ILE A 13 11.77 -1.62 18.90
CA ILE A 13 12.36 -0.27 18.93
C ILE A 13 11.81 0.56 17.77
N PHE A 14 11.68 -0.01 16.57
CA PHE A 14 11.13 0.72 15.43
C PHE A 14 9.66 1.06 15.65
N ALA A 15 8.88 0.15 16.22
CA ALA A 15 7.47 0.38 16.55
C ALA A 15 7.28 1.54 17.54
N VAL A 16 8.07 1.58 18.62
CA VAL A 16 8.01 2.65 19.62
C VAL A 16 8.39 4.00 19.02
N LEU A 17 9.36 4.01 18.10
CA LEU A 17 9.84 5.22 17.46
C LEU A 17 8.99 5.67 16.24
N GLU A 18 7.98 4.92 15.84
CA GLU A 18 7.12 5.22 14.68
C GLU A 18 6.61 6.67 14.66
N PRO A 19 5.99 7.21 15.74
CA PRO A 19 5.46 8.57 15.71
C PRO A 19 6.56 9.63 15.52
N ALA A 20 7.68 9.49 16.25
CA ALA A 20 8.79 10.44 16.17
C ALA A 20 9.45 10.43 14.79
N ARG A 21 9.63 9.24 14.21
CA ARG A 21 10.18 9.07 12.85
C ARG A 21 9.23 9.61 11.80
N ALA A 22 7.93 9.35 11.90
CA ALA A 22 6.93 9.90 11.00
C ALA A 22 6.88 11.43 11.05
N THR A 23 7.01 12.03 12.24
CA THR A 23 7.16 13.48 12.38
C THR A 23 8.42 13.98 11.69
N GLN A 24 9.56 13.32 11.88
CA GLN A 24 10.80 13.67 11.19
C GLN A 24 10.65 13.57 9.67
N GLU A 25 10.04 12.51 9.15
CA GLU A 25 9.77 12.31 7.72
C GLU A 25 8.88 13.41 7.15
N LEU A 26 7.80 13.76 7.86
CA LEU A 26 6.95 14.90 7.50
C LEU A 26 7.74 16.21 7.45
N MET A 27 8.64 16.46 8.43
CA MET A 27 9.50 17.65 8.41
C MET A 27 10.45 17.65 7.20
N THR A 28 10.95 16.48 6.76
CA THR A 28 11.80 16.39 5.56
C THR A 28 11.07 16.69 4.25
N MET A 29 9.73 16.72 4.25
CA MET A 29 8.96 17.16 3.08
C MET A 29 9.22 18.63 2.72
N LEU A 30 9.53 19.49 3.69
CA LEU A 30 9.79 20.92 3.46
C LEU A 30 11.02 21.15 2.55
N PRO A 31 12.24 20.68 2.91
CA PRO A 31 13.39 20.83 2.01
C PRO A 31 13.24 20.01 0.73
N ALA A 32 12.53 18.87 0.76
CA ALA A 32 12.29 18.05 -0.43
C ALA A 32 11.22 18.62 -1.37
N HIS A 33 10.42 19.61 -0.92
CA HIS A 33 9.24 20.09 -1.63
C HIS A 33 9.56 20.53 -3.07
N ARG A 34 10.59 21.37 -3.25
CA ARG A 34 10.96 21.87 -4.60
C ARG A 34 11.41 20.74 -5.52
N TRP A 35 12.08 19.73 -4.98
CA TRP A 35 12.51 18.57 -5.74
C TRP A 35 11.33 17.68 -6.14
N LEU A 36 10.37 17.46 -5.24
CA LEU A 36 9.15 16.73 -5.53
C LEU A 36 8.22 17.48 -6.48
N CYS A 37 8.10 18.80 -6.38
CA CYS A 37 7.29 19.60 -7.29
C CYS A 37 7.85 19.69 -8.72
N ARG A 38 9.14 19.40 -8.89
CA ARG A 38 9.84 19.35 -10.19
C ARG A 38 9.77 17.98 -10.88
N GLN A 39 9.10 16.99 -10.28
CA GLN A 39 8.88 15.72 -10.97
C GLN A 39 8.09 15.96 -12.27
N PRO A 40 8.35 15.14 -13.32
CA PRO A 40 7.68 15.30 -14.61
C PRO A 40 6.15 15.32 -14.48
N LYS A 41 5.50 16.09 -15.35
CA LYS A 41 4.04 16.12 -15.41
C LYS A 41 3.50 14.79 -15.93
N GLY A 42 2.41 14.35 -15.31
CA GLY A 42 1.64 13.19 -15.68
C GLY A 42 0.76 13.43 -16.89
N ASP A 43 0.19 12.35 -17.39
CA ASP A 43 -0.72 12.32 -18.53
C ASP A 43 -2.18 12.63 -18.16
N GLY A 44 -2.49 12.97 -16.89
CA GLY A 44 -3.85 13.23 -16.44
C GLY A 44 -4.67 12.02 -15.99
N HIS A 45 -4.11 10.79 -15.97
CA HIS A 45 -4.94 9.63 -15.65
C HIS A 45 -5.43 9.64 -14.19
N PRO A 46 -6.54 8.96 -13.89
CA PRO A 46 -7.11 8.89 -12.55
C PRO A 46 -6.23 8.09 -11.58
N VAL A 47 -6.08 8.56 -10.35
CA VAL A 47 -5.33 7.88 -9.29
C VAL A 47 -6.17 7.83 -8.03
N ILE A 48 -6.52 6.64 -7.54
CA ILE A 48 -7.32 6.48 -6.33
C ILE A 48 -6.43 6.07 -5.16
N THR A 49 -6.52 6.80 -4.04
CA THR A 49 -5.75 6.49 -2.82
C THR A 49 -6.58 5.72 -1.80
N LEU A 50 -6.06 4.61 -1.29
CA LEU A 50 -6.68 3.75 -0.28
C LEU A 50 -5.89 3.83 1.05
N PRO A 51 -6.50 4.31 2.15
CA PRO A 51 -5.81 4.52 3.42
C PRO A 51 -5.54 3.21 4.17
N GLY A 52 -4.60 3.24 5.12
CA GLY A 52 -4.33 2.14 6.06
C GLY A 52 -5.41 2.00 7.13
N TYR A 53 -5.31 0.94 7.96
CA TYR A 53 -6.29 0.63 9.02
C TYR A 53 -6.55 1.82 9.95
N GLY A 54 -7.82 2.12 10.23
CA GLY A 54 -8.26 3.29 11.02
C GLY A 54 -8.12 4.64 10.30
N GLY A 55 -7.32 4.71 9.24
CA GLY A 55 -7.10 5.92 8.44
C GLY A 55 -8.30 6.26 7.56
N GLY A 56 -8.41 7.52 7.17
CA GLY A 56 -9.42 7.99 6.20
C GLY A 56 -8.83 8.93 5.18
N ASN A 57 -9.68 9.65 4.45
CA ASN A 57 -9.25 10.56 3.39
C ASN A 57 -8.21 11.59 3.86
N GLY A 58 -8.29 12.10 5.09
CA GLY A 58 -7.30 13.03 5.65
C GLY A 58 -5.87 12.47 5.67
N SER A 59 -5.72 11.17 5.95
CA SER A 59 -4.41 10.51 6.07
C SER A 59 -3.64 10.42 4.73
N MET A 60 -4.36 10.46 3.61
CA MET A 60 -3.80 10.41 2.26
C MET A 60 -3.87 11.77 1.54
N ALA A 61 -4.29 12.84 2.25
CA ALA A 61 -4.55 14.15 1.64
C ALA A 61 -3.28 14.82 1.13
N LEU A 62 -2.18 14.76 1.89
CA LEU A 62 -0.88 15.28 1.44
C LEU A 62 -0.44 14.58 0.15
N MET A 63 -0.62 13.26 0.09
CA MET A 63 -0.24 12.46 -1.08
C MET A 63 -1.05 12.86 -2.31
N ARG A 64 -2.37 12.96 -2.16
CA ARG A 64 -3.25 13.43 -3.24
C ARG A 64 -2.88 14.84 -3.72
N ARG A 65 -2.48 15.76 -2.84
CA ARG A 65 -2.00 17.09 -3.25
C ARG A 65 -0.81 17.02 -4.19
N TYR A 66 0.18 16.17 -3.91
CA TYR A 66 1.32 15.98 -4.80
C TYR A 66 0.93 15.27 -6.10
N ILE A 67 0.10 14.22 -6.03
CA ILE A 67 -0.43 13.54 -7.21
C ILE A 67 -1.16 14.53 -8.13
N THR A 68 -2.03 15.38 -7.59
CA THR A 68 -2.69 16.45 -8.36
C THR A 68 -1.70 17.47 -8.91
N HIS A 69 -0.71 17.89 -8.11
CA HIS A 69 0.34 18.80 -8.56
C HIS A 69 1.17 18.23 -9.72
N TRP A 70 1.44 16.92 -9.71
CA TRP A 70 2.09 16.24 -10.82
C TRP A 70 1.20 16.13 -12.06
N GLY A 71 -0.09 16.48 -11.98
CA GLY A 71 -1.00 16.54 -13.13
C GLY A 71 -1.82 15.27 -13.32
N TYR A 72 -2.12 14.53 -12.25
CA TYR A 72 -3.04 13.40 -12.27
C TYR A 72 -4.39 13.76 -11.63
N GLU A 73 -5.45 13.05 -12.01
CA GLU A 73 -6.77 13.20 -11.38
C GLU A 73 -6.83 12.37 -10.08
N ALA A 74 -6.46 12.98 -8.95
CA ALA A 74 -6.39 12.28 -7.67
C ALA A 74 -7.77 12.16 -7.01
N HIS A 75 -8.21 10.93 -6.73
CA HIS A 75 -9.46 10.62 -6.07
C HIS A 75 -9.24 10.03 -4.67
N PRO A 76 -10.01 10.46 -3.66
CA PRO A 76 -10.17 9.69 -2.44
C PRO A 76 -10.93 8.39 -2.72
N TRP A 77 -10.81 7.42 -1.81
CA TRP A 77 -11.78 6.33 -1.75
C TRP A 77 -13.12 6.82 -1.14
N PRO A 78 -14.25 6.16 -1.42
CA PRO A 78 -15.58 6.66 -1.05
C PRO A 78 -16.05 6.17 0.33
N LEU A 79 -15.33 5.26 0.98
CA LEU A 79 -15.80 4.54 2.19
C LEU A 79 -15.52 5.26 3.52
N GLY A 80 -14.97 6.48 3.50
CA GLY A 80 -14.67 7.22 4.73
C GLY A 80 -13.44 6.69 5.46
N ARG A 81 -13.63 6.10 6.66
CA ARG A 81 -12.55 5.52 7.48
C ARG A 81 -12.37 4.04 7.17
N ASN A 82 -11.13 3.56 7.19
CA ASN A 82 -10.76 2.17 6.98
C ASN A 82 -10.87 1.37 8.27
N MET A 83 -12.07 1.43 8.85
CA MET A 83 -12.44 0.70 10.03
C MET A 83 -13.95 0.72 10.08
N ASP A 84 -14.55 -0.46 10.19
CA ASP A 84 -15.95 -0.60 10.55
C ASP A 84 -16.02 -1.47 11.82
N PRO A 85 -16.11 -0.84 13.00
CA PRO A 85 -16.21 -1.56 14.27
C PRO A 85 -17.41 -2.50 14.37
N ALA A 86 -18.45 -2.29 13.54
CA ALA A 86 -19.62 -3.16 13.53
C ALA A 86 -19.37 -4.48 12.78
N THR A 87 -18.52 -4.46 11.74
CA THR A 87 -18.20 -5.64 10.92
C THR A 87 -16.82 -6.25 11.23
N THR A 88 -15.92 -5.56 11.93
CA THR A 88 -14.58 -6.11 12.24
C THR A 88 -14.56 -6.92 13.55
N ARG A 89 -15.63 -7.65 13.87
CA ARG A 89 -15.76 -8.42 15.13
C ARG A 89 -15.25 -9.86 15.05
N ASP A 90 -15.11 -10.37 13.83
CA ASP A 90 -14.56 -11.67 13.45
C ASP A 90 -13.96 -11.58 12.03
N ILE A 91 -13.41 -12.69 11.54
CA ILE A 91 -12.80 -12.73 10.21
C ILE A 91 -13.83 -12.71 9.08
N ASP A 92 -15.03 -13.27 9.29
CA ASP A 92 -16.07 -13.23 8.28
C ASP A 92 -16.50 -11.77 8.03
N GLY A 93 -16.67 -10.97 9.07
CA GLY A 93 -17.00 -9.56 8.92
C GLY A 93 -15.86 -8.69 8.36
N VAL A 94 -14.59 -9.05 8.59
CA VAL A 94 -13.45 -8.45 7.86
C VAL A 94 -13.55 -8.73 6.37
N LEU A 95 -13.91 -9.96 5.99
CA LEU A 95 -14.11 -10.34 4.59
C LEU A 95 -15.34 -9.65 3.98
N GLU A 96 -16.43 -9.50 4.73
CA GLU A 96 -17.59 -8.71 4.31
C GLU A 96 -17.24 -7.24 4.06
N PHE A 97 -16.46 -6.63 4.96
CA PHE A 97 -16.00 -5.26 4.76
C PHE A 97 -15.16 -5.14 3.49
N MET A 98 -14.25 -6.10 3.26
CA MET A 98 -13.49 -6.14 2.02
C MET A 98 -14.40 -6.27 0.79
N HIS A 99 -15.40 -7.14 0.82
CA HIS A 99 -16.35 -7.29 -0.28
C HIS A 99 -17.04 -5.95 -0.59
N ARG A 100 -17.43 -5.21 0.45
CA ARG A 100 -17.98 -3.86 0.32
C ARG A 100 -16.96 -2.90 -0.31
N VAL A 101 -15.70 -2.90 0.15
CA VAL A 101 -14.63 -2.08 -0.43
C VAL A 101 -14.47 -2.39 -1.92
N VAL A 102 -14.36 -3.66 -2.31
CA VAL A 102 -14.17 -4.07 -3.70
C VAL A 102 -15.36 -3.66 -4.57
N THR A 103 -16.58 -3.88 -4.11
CA THR A 103 -17.80 -3.50 -4.83
C THR A 103 -17.89 -1.99 -5.05
N THR A 104 -17.78 -1.19 -3.98
CA THR A 104 -17.88 0.28 -4.09
C THR A 104 -16.74 0.88 -4.91
N MET A 105 -15.53 0.33 -4.79
CA MET A 105 -14.40 0.77 -5.61
C MET A 105 -14.57 0.38 -7.09
N GLY A 106 -15.15 -0.79 -7.37
CA GLY A 106 -15.51 -1.22 -8.73
C GLY A 106 -16.50 -0.25 -9.38
N GLU A 107 -17.53 0.17 -8.65
CA GLU A 107 -18.49 1.19 -9.11
C GLU A 107 -17.77 2.51 -9.43
N GLN A 108 -16.91 3.00 -8.53
CA GLN A 108 -16.13 4.22 -8.77
C GLN A 108 -15.21 4.09 -10.00
N LEU A 109 -14.54 2.95 -10.18
CA LEU A 109 -13.70 2.68 -11.34
C LEU A 109 -14.52 2.71 -12.64
N HIS A 110 -15.70 2.07 -12.65
CA HIS A 110 -16.60 2.11 -13.81
C HIS A 110 -17.06 3.54 -14.12
N GLN A 111 -17.42 4.35 -13.11
CA GLN A 111 -17.82 5.74 -13.33
C GLN A 111 -16.68 6.60 -13.89
N ILE A 112 -15.48 6.44 -13.34
CA ILE A 112 -14.28 7.12 -13.83
C ILE A 112 -13.99 6.71 -15.27
N HIS A 113 -14.03 5.42 -15.56
CA HIS A 113 -13.76 4.90 -16.90
C HIS A 113 -14.82 5.38 -17.91
N LYS A 114 -16.11 5.35 -17.55
CA LYS A 114 -17.19 5.86 -18.40
C LYS A 114 -17.04 7.34 -18.72
N ARG A 115 -16.59 8.16 -17.76
CA ARG A 115 -16.40 9.61 -17.94
C ARG A 115 -15.15 9.96 -18.73
N THR A 116 -14.05 9.23 -18.51
CA THR A 116 -12.72 9.63 -18.99
C THR A 116 -12.19 8.75 -20.12
N GLY A 117 -12.71 7.53 -20.28
CA GLY A 117 -12.16 6.49 -21.14
C GLY A 117 -10.87 5.86 -20.61
N ARG A 118 -10.40 6.20 -19.39
CA ARG A 118 -9.07 5.83 -18.88
C ARG A 118 -9.16 4.81 -17.76
N ARG A 119 -8.10 3.99 -17.63
CA ARG A 119 -7.87 3.14 -16.46
C ARG A 119 -7.28 3.96 -15.31
N ALA A 120 -7.59 3.58 -14.07
CA ALA A 120 -7.09 4.26 -12.88
C ALA A 120 -5.90 3.53 -12.25
N SER A 121 -4.93 4.28 -11.72
CA SER A 121 -3.90 3.72 -10.83
C SER A 121 -4.41 3.67 -9.40
N LEU A 122 -4.08 2.60 -8.66
CA LEU A 122 -4.44 2.46 -7.25
C LEU A 122 -3.21 2.63 -6.37
N VAL A 123 -3.30 3.48 -5.34
CA VAL A 123 -2.24 3.71 -4.36
C VAL A 123 -2.74 3.33 -2.99
N GLY A 124 -2.30 2.17 -2.49
CA GLY A 124 -2.74 1.63 -1.21
C GLY A 124 -1.66 1.73 -0.13
N TRP A 125 -2.02 2.25 1.04
CA TRP A 125 -1.14 2.27 2.20
C TRP A 125 -1.55 1.20 3.20
N SER A 126 -0.59 0.40 3.67
CA SER A 126 -0.81 -0.64 4.67
C SER A 126 -1.93 -1.59 4.21
N LEU A 127 -2.97 -1.80 5.03
CA LEU A 127 -4.16 -2.58 4.68
C LEU A 127 -4.84 -2.13 3.36
N GLY A 128 -4.81 -0.84 3.04
CA GLY A 128 -5.34 -0.30 1.78
C GLY A 128 -4.67 -0.88 0.53
N GLY A 129 -3.42 -1.34 0.63
CA GLY A 129 -2.74 -2.03 -0.48
C GLY A 129 -3.23 -3.46 -0.71
N LEU A 130 -3.73 -4.14 0.33
CA LEU A 130 -4.38 -5.45 0.16
C LEU A 130 -5.71 -5.28 -0.60
N TYR A 131 -6.49 -4.26 -0.25
CA TYR A 131 -7.70 -3.92 -1.01
C TYR A 131 -7.39 -3.54 -2.44
N ALA A 132 -6.35 -2.73 -2.67
CA ALA A 132 -5.94 -2.34 -4.02
C ALA A 132 -5.64 -3.56 -4.91
N ARG A 133 -4.99 -4.59 -4.36
CA ARG A 133 -4.76 -5.85 -5.06
C ARG A 133 -6.05 -6.62 -5.35
N GLN A 134 -6.95 -6.72 -4.38
CA GLN A 134 -8.24 -7.37 -4.57
C GLN A 134 -9.09 -6.69 -5.66
N ILE A 135 -9.10 -5.37 -5.66
CA ILE A 135 -9.76 -4.57 -6.70
C ILE A 135 -9.11 -4.82 -8.07
N ALA A 136 -7.78 -4.81 -8.14
CA ALA A 136 -7.06 -5.07 -9.38
C ALA A 136 -7.25 -6.50 -9.91
N ALA A 137 -7.35 -7.50 -9.02
CA ALA A 137 -7.68 -8.86 -9.40
C ALA A 137 -9.10 -8.98 -9.98
N ARG A 138 -10.06 -8.21 -9.43
CA ARG A 138 -11.46 -8.25 -9.86
C ARG A 138 -11.74 -7.40 -11.09
N PHE A 139 -11.03 -6.29 -11.28
CA PHE A 139 -11.27 -5.31 -12.34
C PHE A 139 -9.98 -4.98 -13.11
N PRO A 140 -9.26 -5.96 -13.69
CA PRO A 140 -7.99 -5.72 -14.37
C PRO A 140 -8.13 -4.74 -15.55
N ASP A 141 -9.27 -4.73 -16.22
CA ASP A 141 -9.53 -3.83 -17.36
C ASP A 141 -9.78 -2.37 -16.99
N LEU A 142 -9.99 -2.08 -15.70
CA LEU A 142 -10.21 -0.72 -15.19
C LEU A 142 -9.01 -0.19 -14.40
N VAL A 143 -8.07 -1.07 -14.03
CA VAL A 143 -6.90 -0.73 -13.23
C VAL A 143 -5.66 -0.68 -14.11
N ARG A 144 -4.93 0.43 -14.04
CA ARG A 144 -3.70 0.65 -14.81
C ARG A 144 -2.49 0.02 -14.14
N GLN A 145 -2.39 0.17 -12.82
CA GLN A 145 -1.31 -0.35 -11.99
C GLN A 145 -1.69 -0.22 -10.51
N VAL A 146 -0.98 -0.96 -9.66
CA VAL A 146 -1.08 -0.89 -8.20
C VAL A 146 0.25 -0.46 -7.62
N ILE A 147 0.23 0.52 -6.71
CA ILE A 147 1.38 0.94 -5.93
C ILE A 147 1.01 0.75 -4.46
N THR A 148 1.81 -0.01 -3.73
CA THR A 148 1.57 -0.28 -2.30
C THR A 148 2.66 0.35 -1.44
N LEU A 149 2.30 0.81 -0.26
CA LEU A 149 3.20 1.42 0.71
C LEU A 149 3.09 0.62 2.03
N GLY A 150 4.13 -0.11 2.42
CA GLY A 150 4.17 -0.84 3.68
C GLY A 150 3.05 -1.87 3.86
N SER A 151 2.59 -2.52 2.79
CA SER A 151 1.45 -3.44 2.85
C SER A 151 1.84 -4.86 3.32
N PRO A 152 1.05 -5.50 4.21
CA PRO A 152 1.35 -6.83 4.75
C PRO A 152 0.80 -7.97 3.87
N PHE A 153 1.57 -8.50 2.92
CA PHE A 153 1.17 -9.58 2.00
C PHE A 153 1.27 -10.99 2.60
N GLY A 154 1.07 -11.15 3.90
CA GLY A 154 1.24 -12.43 4.58
C GLY A 154 0.41 -12.55 5.84
N ASP A 155 0.85 -13.42 6.75
CA ASP A 155 0.15 -13.72 7.98
C ASP A 155 -0.10 -12.44 8.80
N PRO A 156 -1.36 -12.14 9.18
CA PRO A 156 -1.68 -10.89 9.85
C PRO A 156 -1.04 -10.81 11.25
N ARG A 157 -0.69 -11.95 11.85
CA ARG A 157 0.00 -12.04 13.15
C ARG A 157 1.43 -11.49 13.12
N ALA A 158 2.04 -11.38 11.93
CA ALA A 158 3.34 -10.73 11.74
C ALA A 158 3.25 -9.18 11.74
N THR A 159 2.12 -8.61 12.18
CA THR A 159 1.93 -7.17 12.33
C THR A 159 1.73 -6.77 13.79
N ILE A 160 2.27 -5.60 14.19
CA ILE A 160 2.11 -5.13 15.56
C ILE A 160 0.69 -4.63 15.88
N LEU A 161 -0.12 -4.40 14.83
CA LEU A 161 -1.52 -4.06 14.98
C LEU A 161 -2.38 -5.28 15.31
N TRP A 162 -1.88 -6.50 15.12
CA TRP A 162 -2.64 -7.72 15.37
C TRP A 162 -3.26 -7.79 16.78
N PRO A 163 -2.52 -7.53 17.89
CA PRO A 163 -3.12 -7.55 19.22
C PRO A 163 -4.15 -6.44 19.44
N VAL A 164 -4.00 -5.29 18.78
CA VAL A 164 -4.96 -4.18 18.86
C VAL A 164 -6.24 -4.55 18.11
N MET A 165 -6.11 -5.11 16.90
CA MET A 165 -7.23 -5.63 16.13
C MET A 165 -7.95 -6.74 16.90
N ARG A 166 -7.21 -7.66 17.54
CA ARG A 166 -7.78 -8.74 18.37
C ARG A 166 -8.62 -8.25 19.55
N ARG A 167 -8.26 -7.12 20.18
CA ARG A 167 -9.08 -6.55 21.27
C ARG A 167 -10.41 -5.95 20.80
N LEU A 168 -10.58 -5.74 19.50
CA LEU A 168 -11.82 -5.27 18.89
C LEU A 168 -12.64 -6.41 18.28
N ILE A 169 -12.11 -7.63 18.31
CA ILE A 169 -12.67 -8.85 17.75
C ILE A 169 -13.12 -9.74 18.92
N ASP A 170 -14.43 -9.91 19.09
CA ASP A 170 -15.02 -10.73 20.17
C ASP A 170 -14.89 -12.24 19.90
N SER A 171 -14.39 -12.65 18.74
CA SER A 171 -14.22 -14.06 18.36
C SER A 171 -13.00 -14.73 19.01
N PRO A 172 -12.96 -16.07 19.08
CA PRO A 172 -11.74 -16.83 19.38
C PRO A 172 -10.57 -16.46 18.46
N GLU A 173 -9.35 -16.87 18.83
CA GLU A 173 -8.20 -16.73 17.93
C GLU A 173 -8.53 -17.36 16.57
N PRO A 174 -8.12 -16.73 15.45
CA PRO A 174 -8.33 -17.30 14.13
C PRO A 174 -7.76 -18.71 14.07
N ASP A 175 -8.57 -19.63 13.56
CA ASP A 175 -8.08 -20.96 13.27
C ASP A 175 -7.20 -20.96 12.00
N GLU A 176 -6.65 -22.12 11.64
CA GLU A 176 -5.84 -22.19 10.42
C GLU A 176 -6.66 -21.91 9.14
N ARG A 177 -7.97 -22.17 9.13
CA ARG A 177 -8.83 -21.94 7.97
C ARG A 177 -8.97 -20.45 7.72
N ASP A 178 -9.14 -19.67 8.77
CA ASP A 178 -9.20 -18.23 8.73
C ASP A 178 -7.88 -17.61 8.25
N LEU A 179 -6.76 -18.09 8.75
CA LEU A 179 -5.44 -17.66 8.30
C LEU A 179 -5.17 -18.02 6.83
N ARG A 180 -5.64 -19.19 6.37
CA ARG A 180 -5.59 -19.57 4.95
C ARG A 180 -6.43 -18.64 4.08
N ARG A 181 -7.64 -18.29 4.51
CA ARG A 181 -8.51 -17.31 3.84
C ARG A 181 -7.83 -15.96 3.72
N TRP A 182 -7.28 -15.45 4.82
CA TRP A 182 -6.53 -14.19 4.81
C TRP A 182 -5.32 -14.24 3.86
N ASN A 183 -4.48 -15.27 3.93
CA ASN A 183 -3.29 -15.35 3.10
C ASN A 183 -3.64 -15.45 1.60
N THR A 184 -4.70 -16.18 1.27
CA THR A 184 -5.24 -16.28 -0.10
C THR A 184 -5.66 -14.90 -0.60
N MET A 185 -6.33 -14.13 0.25
CA MET A 185 -6.71 -12.74 -0.03
C MET A 185 -5.49 -11.83 -0.19
N ALA A 186 -4.57 -11.83 0.76
CA ALA A 186 -3.40 -10.94 0.77
C ALA A 186 -2.47 -11.16 -0.43
N ARG A 187 -2.46 -12.39 -0.98
CA ARG A 187 -1.60 -12.81 -2.09
C ARG A 187 -2.36 -13.10 -3.39
N VAL A 188 -3.59 -12.57 -3.54
CA VAL A 188 -4.36 -12.76 -4.77
C VAL A 188 -3.52 -12.39 -6.01
N PRO A 189 -3.44 -13.26 -7.03
CA PRO A 189 -2.75 -12.94 -8.28
C PRO A 189 -3.39 -11.73 -8.95
N ILE A 190 -2.58 -10.90 -9.60
CA ILE A 190 -3.03 -9.76 -10.39
C ILE A 190 -2.26 -9.71 -11.71
N GLU A 191 -2.93 -9.25 -12.76
CA GLU A 191 -2.39 -9.18 -14.12
C GLU A 191 -1.92 -7.77 -14.50
N VAL A 192 -2.05 -6.82 -13.58
CA VAL A 192 -1.60 -5.44 -13.74
C VAL A 192 -0.27 -5.21 -13.02
N PRO A 193 0.54 -4.23 -13.47
CA PRO A 193 1.79 -3.91 -12.80
C PRO A 193 1.62 -3.58 -11.32
N LEU A 194 2.57 -4.06 -10.51
CA LEU A 194 2.61 -3.89 -9.07
C LEU A 194 3.98 -3.38 -8.61
N SER A 195 3.99 -2.20 -8.02
CA SER A 195 5.17 -1.65 -7.34
C SER A 195 4.96 -1.69 -5.83
N ILE A 196 5.82 -2.44 -5.14
CA ILE A 196 5.76 -2.62 -3.69
C ILE A 196 6.81 -1.72 -3.04
N VAL A 197 6.38 -0.66 -2.38
CA VAL A 197 7.25 0.20 -1.59
C VAL A 197 7.26 -0.31 -0.15
N TRP A 198 8.43 -0.70 0.33
CA TRP A 198 8.60 -1.28 1.66
C TRP A 198 9.83 -0.70 2.35
N SER A 199 9.93 -0.92 3.67
CA SER A 199 11.06 -0.45 4.48
C SER A 199 11.51 -1.56 5.41
N ARG A 200 12.82 -1.77 5.52
CA ARG A 200 13.38 -2.69 6.52
C ARG A 200 13.11 -2.21 7.96
N SER A 201 12.97 -0.91 8.12
CA SER A 201 12.77 -0.25 9.41
C SER A 201 11.30 0.06 9.69
N ASP A 202 10.38 -0.56 8.94
CA ASP A 202 8.95 -0.51 9.24
C ASP A 202 8.71 -1.17 10.61
N GLY A 203 8.13 -0.42 11.55
CA GLY A 203 7.86 -0.88 12.90
C GLY A 203 6.55 -1.66 13.03
N PHE A 204 5.69 -1.67 12.01
CA PHE A 204 4.37 -2.31 12.06
C PHE A 204 4.27 -3.58 11.24
N VAL A 205 5.01 -3.66 10.13
CA VAL A 205 4.97 -4.79 9.18
C VAL A 205 6.38 -5.31 8.92
N HIS A 206 6.61 -6.59 9.22
CA HIS A 206 7.93 -7.17 9.06
C HIS A 206 8.30 -7.35 7.57
N PRO A 207 9.58 -7.15 7.16
CA PRO A 207 10.01 -7.33 5.78
C PRO A 207 9.64 -8.67 5.12
N SER A 208 9.58 -9.76 5.90
CA SER A 208 9.20 -11.09 5.41
C SER A 208 7.78 -11.15 4.84
N ILE A 209 6.89 -10.25 5.26
CA ILE A 209 5.52 -10.13 4.74
C ILE A 209 5.29 -8.85 3.93
N ALA A 210 6.17 -7.85 4.03
CA ALA A 210 6.11 -6.63 3.22
C ALA A 210 6.77 -6.77 1.83
N CYS A 211 7.70 -7.71 1.66
CA CYS A 211 8.52 -7.87 0.45
C CYS A 211 8.38 -9.30 -0.13
N PRO A 212 7.21 -9.66 -0.70
CA PRO A 212 7.02 -10.93 -1.41
C PRO A 212 7.97 -11.05 -2.63
N PRO A 213 8.21 -12.27 -3.16
CA PRO A 213 9.08 -12.46 -4.32
C PRO A 213 8.67 -11.61 -5.54
N GLU A 214 9.66 -11.12 -6.29
CA GLU A 214 9.42 -10.38 -7.53
C GLU A 214 8.83 -11.29 -8.62
N GLY A 215 8.13 -10.69 -9.57
CA GLY A 215 7.50 -11.37 -10.71
C GLY A 215 7.59 -10.52 -11.97
N ALA A 216 7.07 -11.02 -13.09
CA ALA A 216 7.21 -10.37 -14.40
C ALA A 216 6.74 -8.90 -14.42
N PHE A 217 5.69 -8.58 -13.68
CA PHE A 217 5.14 -7.22 -13.53
C PHE A 217 5.09 -6.78 -12.06
N MET A 218 5.96 -7.34 -11.22
CA MET A 218 5.94 -7.11 -9.77
C MET A 218 7.36 -6.87 -9.25
N GLU A 219 7.56 -5.73 -8.60
CA GLU A 219 8.87 -5.30 -8.10
C GLU A 219 8.81 -4.85 -6.65
N ASN A 220 9.95 -4.95 -5.95
CA ASN A 220 10.10 -4.48 -4.58
C ASN A 220 11.07 -3.30 -4.49
N ILE A 221 10.58 -2.15 -4.06
CA ILE A 221 11.33 -0.89 -3.97
C ILE A 221 11.51 -0.54 -2.49
N HIS A 222 12.73 -0.76 -1.99
CA HIS A 222 13.08 -0.40 -0.62
C HIS A 222 13.26 1.11 -0.47
N VAL A 223 12.66 1.69 0.58
CA VAL A 223 12.90 3.06 1.04
C VAL A 223 13.19 3.09 2.53
N PHE A 224 13.87 4.12 3.00
CA PHE A 224 14.02 4.38 4.43
C PHE A 224 12.79 5.10 4.92
N SER A 225 11.89 4.36 5.57
CA SER A 225 10.63 4.91 6.08
C SER A 225 10.23 4.26 7.40
N SER A 226 9.55 4.99 8.27
CA SER A 226 8.68 4.37 9.26
C SER A 226 7.37 3.93 8.56
N HIS A 227 6.59 3.06 9.18
CA HIS A 227 5.26 2.68 8.67
C HIS A 227 4.32 3.88 8.58
N MET A 228 4.27 4.68 9.65
CA MET A 228 3.47 5.91 9.74
C MET A 228 3.97 6.98 8.75
N GLY A 229 5.27 7.00 8.48
CA GLY A 229 5.95 7.96 7.63
C GLY A 229 5.71 7.79 6.14
N PHE A 230 5.27 6.62 5.64
CA PHE A 230 5.05 6.41 4.20
C PHE A 230 4.13 7.46 3.57
N GLY A 231 3.13 7.93 4.33
CA GLY A 231 2.19 8.97 3.92
C GLY A 231 2.79 10.38 3.81
N ALA A 232 4.04 10.58 4.20
CA ALA A 232 4.75 11.85 4.17
C ALA A 232 6.28 11.70 4.03
N ASN A 233 6.75 10.65 3.33
CA ASN A 233 8.17 10.38 3.14
C ASN A 233 8.60 10.80 1.71
N PRO A 234 9.60 11.70 1.55
CA PRO A 234 10.04 12.15 0.23
C PRO A 234 10.50 11.04 -0.72
N LEU A 235 11.12 9.97 -0.21
CA LEU A 235 11.56 8.84 -1.03
C LEU A 235 10.38 8.01 -1.52
N ALA A 236 9.36 7.78 -0.67
CA ALA A 236 8.13 7.12 -1.08
C ALA A 236 7.39 7.94 -2.15
N TYR A 237 7.35 9.27 -2.00
CA TYR A 237 6.73 10.18 -2.97
C TYR A 237 7.49 10.22 -4.29
N TYR A 238 8.82 10.16 -4.25
CA TYR A 238 9.64 10.07 -5.45
C TYR A 238 9.34 8.78 -6.22
N VAL A 239 9.28 7.64 -5.53
CA VAL A 239 8.90 6.36 -6.15
C VAL A 239 7.50 6.48 -6.75
N LEU A 240 6.54 7.02 -6.02
CA LEU A 240 5.17 7.24 -6.49
C LEU A 240 5.13 8.06 -7.79
N ALA A 241 5.82 9.20 -7.85
CA ALA A 241 5.91 10.03 -9.05
C ALA A 241 6.53 9.25 -10.23
N ASP A 242 7.59 8.49 -9.96
CA ASP A 242 8.31 7.73 -10.97
C ASP A 242 7.55 6.50 -11.49
N ARG A 243 6.66 5.91 -10.69
CA ARG A 243 5.75 4.84 -11.12
C ARG A 243 4.54 5.38 -11.88
N LEU A 244 3.93 6.45 -11.36
CA LEU A 244 2.76 7.07 -12.01
C LEU A 244 3.09 7.66 -13.38
N ARG A 245 4.34 8.07 -13.64
CA ARG A 245 4.72 8.65 -14.95
C ARG A 245 4.87 7.62 -16.07
N GLN A 246 4.88 6.32 -15.76
CA GLN A 246 5.03 5.30 -16.79
C GLN A 246 3.80 5.28 -17.69
N PRO A 247 3.96 5.23 -19.02
CA PRO A 247 2.83 5.14 -19.94
C PRO A 247 2.05 3.85 -19.74
N GLU A 248 0.77 3.87 -20.08
CA GLU A 248 -0.07 2.67 -20.06
C GLU A 248 0.55 1.59 -20.96
N ASN A 249 0.61 0.35 -20.45
CA ASN A 249 1.29 -0.79 -21.10
C ASN A 249 2.80 -0.65 -21.33
N GLY A 250 3.44 0.43 -20.84
CA GLY A 250 4.88 0.62 -20.94
C GLY A 250 5.61 0.40 -19.63
N TRP A 251 5.15 -0.56 -18.82
CA TRP A 251 5.72 -0.79 -17.50
C TRP A 251 7.20 -1.18 -17.58
N ARG A 252 8.02 -0.60 -16.71
CA ARG A 252 9.44 -0.92 -16.55
C ARG A 252 9.83 -0.98 -15.07
N PRO A 253 10.72 -1.90 -14.68
CA PRO A 253 11.26 -1.94 -13.33
C PRO A 253 11.93 -0.62 -12.89
N PHE A 254 12.00 -0.40 -11.58
CA PHE A 254 12.60 0.79 -10.97
C PHE A 254 14.10 0.83 -11.23
N GLU A 255 14.52 1.87 -11.94
CA GLU A 255 15.92 2.04 -12.31
C GLU A 255 16.73 2.55 -11.11
N ARG A 256 17.66 1.70 -10.64
CA ARG A 256 18.54 1.96 -9.49
C ARG A 256 19.95 2.37 -9.92
N SER A 257 20.05 3.31 -10.86
CA SER A 257 21.32 3.84 -11.38
C SER A 257 21.72 5.16 -10.68
N GLY A 258 23.01 5.52 -10.76
CA GLY A 258 23.53 6.76 -10.18
C GLY A 258 23.23 6.91 -8.68
N TRP A 259 22.74 8.10 -8.27
CA TRP A 259 22.39 8.39 -6.88
C TRP A 259 21.26 7.49 -6.33
N ARG A 260 20.37 6.99 -7.21
CA ARG A 260 19.25 6.12 -6.81
C ARG A 260 19.74 4.79 -6.25
N ARG A 261 20.92 4.32 -6.67
CA ARG A 261 21.56 3.12 -6.13
C ARG A 261 21.81 3.24 -4.63
N VAL A 262 22.10 4.43 -4.12
CA VAL A 262 22.37 4.67 -2.70
C VAL A 262 21.06 4.73 -1.90
N LEU A 263 20.08 5.48 -2.40
CA LEU A 263 18.83 5.74 -1.68
C LEU A 263 17.81 4.59 -1.78
N PHE A 264 17.86 3.80 -2.86
CA PHE A 264 16.94 2.69 -3.14
C PHE A 264 17.69 1.36 -3.35
N ALA A 265 18.86 1.21 -2.72
CA ALA A 265 19.68 0.00 -2.79
C ALA A 265 18.83 -1.26 -2.52
N ASN A 266 19.06 -2.31 -3.31
CA ASN A 266 18.38 -3.58 -3.13
C ASN A 266 18.90 -4.24 -1.86
N ARG A 267 18.17 -4.02 -0.78
CA ARG A 267 18.49 -4.48 0.56
C ARG A 267 17.66 -5.75 0.78
N SER A 268 18.28 -6.92 0.62
CA SER A 268 17.61 -8.23 0.75
C SER A 268 16.72 -8.29 1.99
N ALA A 269 15.48 -8.75 1.85
CA ALA A 269 14.54 -8.92 2.96
C ALA A 269 14.91 -10.06 3.92
N HIS A 270 15.84 -10.94 3.52
CA HIS A 270 16.22 -12.19 4.22
C HIS A 270 17.59 -12.13 4.93
N ARG A 271 17.94 -11.02 5.59
CA ARG A 271 19.11 -10.96 6.48
C ARG A 271 18.72 -10.45 7.85
#